data_AF-A0A173RTT5-F1
#
_entry.id   AF-A0A173RTT5-F1
#
_cell.length_a   1.000
_cell.length_b   1.000
_cell.length_c   1.000
_cell.angle_alpha   90.00
_cell.angle_beta   90.00
_cell.angle_gamma   90.00
#
_symmetry.space_group_name_H-M   'P 1'
#
loop_
_entity.id
_entity.type
_entity.pdbx_description
1 polymer ?
#
loop_
_entity_poly.entity_id
_entity_poly.type
_entity_poly.pdbx_seq_one_letter_code
_entity_poly.pdbx_strand_id
1 'polypeptide(L)'
;MATISLCMIVKNEEAVLARCLDSIADLMDEIIIVDTGSTDHTKEIAAKYTSQVYDFKWTSDFSAARNFSFSKANMDYIYAADADEVLDEFNHERFLRLKNALLPEIEIVQMKYVTDADFDTVLNAKKEYRPKLFKRLRTFTWVDPVHETVRLTPVIFDSDVEILHKPQNFHSKRDFSIFIKNFQSGHELSPKIRTMYAKELLKTGDTKDFQDAKPIFQYILEHDLSDDAMKEASCVLAHVYRLEDNKNEFFKLTMKDMLTTPCSEICYELGTYFLAQKDLNEAVIWFYNAAYETESILDVHTSGDLPLYGLVECYELLLAEAKSNIPSDTMLVSSYEEALEKYRRESQSWTMPAEN
;
A
#
# COMPACT_ATOMS: atom_id res chain seq x y z
N MET A 1 -25.12 -21.73 11.83
CA MET A 1 -24.20 -20.61 12.12
C MET A 1 -22.80 -21.07 11.75
N ALA A 2 -22.08 -20.29 10.95
CA ALA A 2 -20.74 -20.67 10.53
C ALA A 2 -19.80 -20.70 11.75
N THR A 3 -18.93 -21.71 11.83
CA THR A 3 -17.88 -21.76 12.83
C THR A 3 -16.60 -21.12 12.30
N ILE A 4 -15.90 -20.35 13.13
CA ILE A 4 -14.75 -19.53 12.71
C ILE A 4 -13.54 -19.75 13.63
N SER A 5 -12.41 -20.06 13.00
CA SER A 5 -11.09 -20.06 13.64
C SER A 5 -10.41 -18.73 13.37
N LEU A 6 -10.07 -17.96 14.39
CA LEU A 6 -9.13 -16.85 14.26
C LEU A 6 -7.72 -17.42 14.18
N CYS A 7 -7.00 -17.07 13.13
CA CYS A 7 -5.59 -17.41 12.93
C CYS A 7 -4.77 -16.12 12.87
N MET A 8 -3.85 -15.96 13.82
CA MET A 8 -3.01 -14.76 13.94
C MET A 8 -1.55 -15.17 14.13
N ILE A 9 -0.63 -14.42 13.51
CA ILE A 9 0.79 -14.46 13.82
C ILE A 9 1.16 -13.21 14.63
N VAL A 10 1.99 -13.35 15.66
CA VAL A 10 2.37 -12.23 16.54
C VAL A 10 3.88 -12.20 16.78
N LYS A 11 4.42 -11.00 17.05
CA LYS A 11 5.76 -10.80 17.57
C LYS A 11 5.89 -9.45 18.24
N ASN A 12 6.14 -9.43 19.54
CA ASN A 12 6.32 -8.21 20.32
C ASN A 12 5.14 -7.23 20.19
N GLU A 13 3.93 -7.73 20.38
CA GLU A 13 2.67 -7.00 20.22
C GLU A 13 1.99 -6.73 21.57
N GLU A 14 2.73 -6.69 22.68
CA GLU A 14 2.15 -6.54 24.02
C GLU A 14 1.27 -5.29 24.17
N ALA A 15 1.57 -4.23 23.39
CA ALA A 15 0.89 -2.96 23.44
C ALA A 15 -0.45 -2.93 22.68
N VAL A 16 -0.69 -3.86 21.74
CA VAL A 16 -1.87 -3.84 20.86
C VAL A 16 -2.69 -5.13 20.90
N LEU A 17 -2.09 -6.28 21.21
CA LEU A 17 -2.73 -7.59 21.11
C LEU A 17 -4.02 -7.69 21.93
N ALA A 18 -4.01 -7.19 23.17
CA ALA A 18 -5.18 -7.24 24.05
C ALA A 18 -6.37 -6.48 23.43
N ARG A 19 -6.13 -5.27 22.90
CA ARG A 19 -7.16 -4.44 22.26
C ARG A 19 -7.77 -5.13 21.05
N CYS A 20 -6.96 -5.81 20.24
CA CYS A 20 -7.44 -6.58 19.09
C CYS A 20 -8.33 -7.74 19.55
N LEU A 21 -7.83 -8.58 20.46
CA LEU A 21 -8.55 -9.76 20.92
C LEU A 21 -9.82 -9.41 21.72
N ASP A 22 -9.78 -8.36 22.55
CA ASP A 22 -10.97 -7.86 23.26
C ASP A 22 -12.09 -7.45 22.29
N SER A 23 -11.74 -6.98 21.09
CA SER A 23 -12.72 -6.54 20.08
C SER A 23 -13.32 -7.66 19.24
N ILE A 24 -12.79 -8.88 19.30
CA ILE A 24 -13.18 -9.93 18.34
C ILE A 24 -13.29 -11.34 18.92
N ALA A 25 -12.74 -11.61 20.10
CA ALA A 25 -12.63 -12.97 20.65
C ALA A 25 -13.99 -13.64 20.85
N ASP A 26 -15.03 -12.89 21.24
CA ASP A 26 -16.38 -13.41 21.45
C ASP A 26 -17.11 -13.79 20.15
N LEU A 27 -16.61 -13.32 19.00
CA LEU A 27 -17.09 -13.70 17.67
C LEU A 27 -16.47 -15.01 17.17
N MET A 28 -15.43 -15.51 17.82
CA MET A 28 -14.62 -16.64 17.35
C MET A 28 -14.94 -17.93 18.13
N ASP A 29 -15.02 -19.06 17.41
CA ASP A 29 -15.25 -20.36 18.03
C ASP A 29 -13.93 -21.05 18.39
N GLU A 30 -12.85 -20.66 17.71
CA GLU A 30 -11.48 -21.10 17.94
C GLU A 30 -10.52 -19.92 17.76
N ILE A 31 -9.54 -19.77 18.65
CA ILE A 31 -8.51 -18.73 18.57
C ILE A 31 -7.15 -19.42 18.57
N ILE A 32 -6.40 -19.24 17.49
CA ILE A 32 -5.07 -19.78 17.26
C ILE A 32 -4.09 -18.63 17.11
N ILE A 33 -3.10 -18.60 17.99
CA ILE A 33 -2.06 -17.58 18.00
C ILE A 33 -0.71 -18.27 17.78
N VAL A 34 0.03 -17.81 16.78
CA VAL A 34 1.38 -18.28 16.48
C VAL A 34 2.38 -17.17 16.79
N ASP A 35 3.18 -17.37 17.83
CA ASP A 35 4.25 -16.46 18.23
C ASP A 35 5.51 -16.73 17.40
N THR A 36 6.05 -15.69 16.76
CA THR A 36 7.24 -15.81 15.90
C THR A 36 8.55 -15.43 16.61
N GLY A 37 8.57 -15.48 17.94
CA GLY A 37 9.73 -15.18 18.77
C GLY A 37 9.61 -13.84 19.50
N SER A 38 8.50 -13.63 20.22
CA SER A 38 8.34 -12.50 21.14
C SER A 38 9.29 -12.59 22.32
N THR A 39 9.77 -11.43 22.76
CA THR A 39 10.65 -11.23 23.91
C THR A 39 9.99 -10.41 25.02
N ASP A 40 8.76 -9.98 24.80
CA ASP A 40 7.93 -9.16 25.70
C ASP A 40 6.74 -9.99 26.26
N HIS A 41 5.73 -9.33 26.85
CA HIS A 41 4.59 -10.01 27.47
C HIS A 41 3.52 -10.51 26.48
N THR A 42 3.79 -10.51 25.15
CA THR A 42 2.82 -10.92 24.11
C THR A 42 2.22 -12.30 24.37
N LYS A 43 3.05 -13.30 24.69
CA LYS A 43 2.57 -14.67 24.92
C LYS A 43 1.71 -14.79 26.18
N GLU A 44 2.03 -14.03 27.22
CA GLU A 44 1.25 -13.99 28.46
C GLU A 44 -0.14 -13.38 28.23
N ILE A 45 -0.23 -12.37 27.36
CA ILE A 45 -1.50 -11.77 26.94
C ILE A 45 -2.29 -12.78 26.10
N ALA A 46 -1.68 -13.38 25.08
CA ALA A 46 -2.32 -14.38 24.22
C ALA A 46 -2.95 -15.54 25.02
N ALA A 47 -2.22 -16.03 26.03
CA ALA A 47 -2.66 -17.14 26.89
C ALA A 47 -3.92 -16.84 27.72
N LYS A 48 -4.32 -15.56 27.87
CA LYS A 48 -5.59 -15.18 28.53
C LYS A 48 -6.81 -15.46 27.66
N TYR A 49 -6.64 -15.51 26.33
CA TYR A 49 -7.74 -15.67 25.38
C TYR A 49 -7.84 -17.10 24.85
N THR A 50 -6.73 -17.83 24.79
CA THR A 50 -6.71 -19.20 24.27
C THR A 50 -5.59 -20.03 24.88
N SER A 51 -5.81 -21.34 24.99
CA SER A 51 -4.75 -22.31 25.26
C SER A 51 -3.97 -22.71 24.01
N GLN A 52 -4.41 -22.30 22.81
CA GLN A 52 -3.81 -22.64 21.53
C GLN A 52 -2.79 -21.59 21.08
N VAL A 53 -1.76 -21.40 21.90
CA VAL A 53 -0.61 -20.55 21.58
C VAL A 53 0.56 -21.44 21.15
N TYR A 54 1.09 -21.22 19.96
CA TYR A 54 2.16 -22.02 19.37
C TYR A 54 3.39 -21.15 19.07
N ASP A 55 4.59 -21.69 19.26
CA ASP A 55 5.83 -21.04 18.82
C ASP A 55 6.17 -21.46 17.38
N PHE A 56 6.55 -20.50 16.54
CA PHE A 56 7.10 -20.72 15.20
C PHE A 56 8.42 -19.96 15.05
N LYS A 57 9.50 -20.67 14.70
CA LYS A 57 10.80 -20.03 14.52
C LYS A 57 10.76 -19.10 13.30
N TRP A 58 11.00 -17.81 13.48
CA TRP A 58 11.05 -16.84 12.38
C TRP A 58 12.08 -17.23 11.29
N THR A 59 11.61 -17.35 10.05
CA THR A 59 12.42 -17.73 8.88
C THR A 59 12.53 -16.63 7.82
N SER A 60 12.19 -15.38 8.16
CA SER A 60 12.05 -14.27 7.19
C SER A 60 10.95 -14.51 6.14
N ASP A 61 9.94 -15.30 6.50
CA ASP A 61 8.79 -15.62 5.65
C ASP A 61 7.51 -15.59 6.48
N PHE A 62 6.72 -14.53 6.30
CA PHE A 62 5.41 -14.40 6.93
C PHE A 62 4.43 -15.48 6.47
N SER A 63 4.54 -15.92 5.21
CA SER A 63 3.66 -16.94 4.63
C SER A 63 3.87 -18.27 5.31
N ALA A 64 5.12 -18.64 5.62
CA ALA A 64 5.42 -19.86 6.37
C ALA A 64 4.75 -19.88 7.75
N ALA A 65 4.81 -18.75 8.48
CA ALA A 65 4.16 -18.61 9.79
C ALA A 65 2.62 -18.64 9.69
N ARG A 66 2.03 -17.95 8.70
CA ARG A 66 0.57 -17.97 8.47
C ARG A 66 0.07 -19.35 8.01
N ASN A 67 0.83 -20.06 7.18
CA ASN A 67 0.50 -21.43 6.79
C ASN A 67 0.54 -22.37 8.00
N PHE A 68 1.49 -22.17 8.93
CA PHE A 68 1.53 -22.91 10.17
C PHE A 68 0.30 -22.62 11.05
N SER A 69 -0.14 -21.36 11.18
CA SER A 69 -1.37 -21.04 11.93
C SER A 69 -2.60 -21.68 11.28
N PHE A 70 -2.73 -21.59 9.95
CA PHE A 70 -3.83 -22.22 9.21
C PHE A 70 -3.87 -23.74 9.37
N SER A 71 -2.72 -24.39 9.51
CA SER A 71 -2.64 -25.84 9.74
C SER A 71 -3.23 -26.30 11.09
N LYS A 72 -3.45 -25.38 12.02
CA LYS A 72 -4.04 -25.67 13.34
C LYS A 72 -5.55 -25.48 13.38
N ALA A 73 -6.12 -24.80 12.38
CA ALA A 73 -7.53 -24.44 12.34
C ALA A 73 -8.44 -25.63 12.04
N ASN A 74 -9.53 -25.75 12.81
CA ASN A 74 -10.48 -26.86 12.72
C ASN A 74 -11.88 -26.42 12.30
N MET A 75 -12.22 -25.13 12.43
CA MET A 75 -13.57 -24.63 12.11
C MET A 75 -13.80 -24.51 10.60
N ASP A 76 -15.05 -24.24 10.21
CA ASP A 76 -15.47 -24.17 8.80
C ASP A 76 -14.78 -23.03 8.05
N TYR A 77 -14.57 -21.90 8.73
CA TYR A 77 -13.89 -20.74 8.20
C TYR A 77 -12.66 -20.37 9.03
N ILE A 78 -11.70 -19.72 8.39
CA ILE A 78 -10.52 -19.12 8.99
C ILE A 78 -10.62 -17.61 8.82
N TYR A 79 -10.62 -16.88 9.92
CA TYR A 79 -10.44 -15.44 9.95
C TYR A 79 -8.95 -15.11 10.13
N ALA A 80 -8.35 -14.44 9.15
CA ALA A 80 -6.94 -14.06 9.19
C ALA A 80 -6.78 -12.65 9.75
N ALA A 81 -6.37 -12.56 11.01
CA ALA A 81 -6.24 -11.32 11.75
C ALA A 81 -4.77 -10.91 11.93
N ASP A 82 -4.55 -9.60 11.99
CA ASP A 82 -3.29 -8.99 12.45
C ASP A 82 -3.51 -8.34 13.83
N ALA A 83 -2.45 -8.26 14.65
CA ALA A 83 -2.56 -7.88 16.07
C ALA A 83 -2.92 -6.40 16.30
N ASP A 84 -2.82 -5.59 15.25
CA ASP A 84 -3.13 -4.16 15.23
C ASP A 84 -4.50 -3.84 14.61
N GLU A 85 -5.31 -4.86 14.34
CA GLU A 85 -6.68 -4.73 13.83
C GLU A 85 -7.70 -4.64 14.97
N VAL A 86 -8.72 -3.81 14.80
CA VAL A 86 -9.78 -3.61 15.80
C VAL A 86 -11.15 -3.50 15.11
N LEU A 87 -12.17 -4.15 15.66
CA LEU A 87 -13.56 -3.85 15.36
C LEU A 87 -14.11 -2.84 16.38
N ASP A 88 -14.76 -1.79 15.91
CA ASP A 88 -15.61 -0.99 16.80
C ASP A 88 -16.94 -1.71 17.08
N GLU A 89 -17.72 -1.20 18.04
CA GLU A 89 -18.99 -1.83 18.44
C GLU A 89 -19.97 -1.98 17.27
N PHE A 90 -19.98 -1.01 16.35
CA PHE A 90 -20.84 -1.05 15.17
C PHE A 90 -20.44 -2.18 14.19
N ASN A 91 -19.15 -2.34 13.92
CA ASN A 91 -18.66 -3.37 13.01
C ASN A 91 -18.60 -4.75 13.67
N HIS A 92 -18.46 -4.82 15.00
CA HIS A 92 -18.65 -6.05 15.78
C HIS A 92 -20.05 -6.64 15.55
N GLU A 93 -21.10 -5.82 15.69
CA GLU A 93 -22.48 -6.27 15.43
C GLU A 93 -22.68 -6.72 13.98
N ARG A 94 -22.06 -6.02 13.01
CA ARG A 94 -22.15 -6.41 11.59
C ARG A 94 -21.47 -7.73 11.33
N PHE A 95 -20.30 -7.97 11.93
CA PHE A 95 -19.62 -9.25 11.86
C PHE A 95 -20.48 -10.35 12.48
N LEU A 96 -21.09 -10.11 13.64
CA LEU A 96 -21.98 -11.09 14.28
C LEU A 96 -23.17 -11.45 13.37
N ARG A 97 -23.81 -10.46 12.76
CA ARG A 97 -24.91 -10.68 11.79
C ARG A 97 -24.43 -11.47 10.57
N LEU A 98 -23.25 -11.13 10.04
CA LEU A 98 -22.61 -11.86 8.95
C LEU A 98 -22.38 -13.33 9.33
N LYS A 99 -21.76 -13.62 10.48
CA LYS A 99 -21.51 -14.99 10.98
C LYS A 99 -22.81 -15.80 11.08
N ASN A 100 -23.90 -15.16 11.49
CA ASN A 100 -25.20 -15.80 11.66
C ASN A 100 -25.92 -16.07 10.32
N ALA A 101 -25.73 -15.21 9.33
CA ALA A 101 -26.41 -15.27 8.04
C ALA A 101 -25.54 -15.79 6.88
N LEU A 102 -24.28 -16.17 7.14
CA LEU A 102 -23.33 -16.58 6.12
C LEU A 102 -23.83 -17.82 5.36
N LEU A 103 -24.02 -17.66 4.06
CA LEU A 103 -24.46 -18.74 3.19
C LEU A 103 -23.32 -19.77 2.99
N PRO A 104 -23.60 -21.07 3.04
CA PRO A 104 -22.58 -22.11 2.87
C PRO A 104 -21.81 -22.06 1.54
N GLU A 105 -22.40 -21.45 0.52
CA GLU A 105 -21.82 -21.31 -0.82
C GLU A 105 -20.73 -20.24 -0.89
N ILE A 106 -20.71 -19.27 0.04
CA ILE A 106 -19.71 -18.22 0.11
C ILE A 106 -18.39 -18.84 0.57
N GLU A 107 -17.31 -18.64 -0.19
CA GLU A 107 -16.01 -19.26 0.09
C GLU A 107 -15.01 -18.24 0.63
N ILE A 108 -15.16 -16.98 0.27
CA ILE A 108 -14.33 -15.87 0.74
C ILE A 108 -15.24 -14.70 1.10
N VAL A 109 -14.99 -14.08 2.24
CA VAL A 109 -15.56 -12.78 2.58
C VAL A 109 -14.47 -11.72 2.59
N GLN A 110 -14.69 -10.66 1.82
CA GLN A 110 -13.89 -9.45 1.88
C GLN A 110 -14.49 -8.47 2.89
N MET A 111 -13.63 -7.77 3.60
CA MET A 111 -14.00 -6.74 4.58
C MET A 111 -13.24 -5.45 4.22
N LYS A 112 -13.85 -4.30 4.51
CA LYS A 112 -13.21 -3.00 4.26
C LYS A 112 -12.12 -2.79 5.28
N TYR A 113 -10.89 -2.72 4.84
CA TYR A 113 -9.73 -2.39 5.65
C TYR A 113 -9.58 -0.88 5.69
N VAL A 114 -9.66 -0.29 6.88
CA VAL A 114 -9.65 1.16 7.08
C VAL A 114 -8.39 1.53 7.83
N THR A 115 -7.45 2.15 7.11
CA THR A 115 -6.20 2.67 7.70
C THR A 115 -6.41 4.13 8.08
N ASP A 116 -5.99 4.50 9.30
CA ASP A 116 -5.92 5.91 9.67
C ASP A 116 -4.81 6.60 8.87
N ALA A 117 -5.04 7.83 8.42
CA ALA A 117 -4.22 8.50 7.41
C ALA A 117 -2.75 8.70 7.82
N ASP A 118 -2.46 8.68 9.13
CA ASP A 118 -1.14 8.97 9.67
C ASP A 118 -0.14 7.79 9.56
N PHE A 119 -0.58 6.57 9.21
CA PHE A 119 0.29 5.38 9.17
C PHE A 119 0.24 4.59 7.85
N ASP A 120 -0.34 5.15 6.79
CA ASP A 120 -0.47 4.46 5.52
C ASP A 120 0.80 4.59 4.66
N THR A 121 1.56 3.50 4.53
CA THR A 121 2.80 3.49 3.74
C THR A 121 2.65 2.88 2.36
N VAL A 122 1.47 2.34 2.01
CA VAL A 122 1.31 1.55 0.78
C VAL A 122 0.02 1.88 0.05
N LEU A 123 -1.09 2.07 0.76
CA LEU A 123 -2.40 2.17 0.14
C LEU A 123 -2.60 3.53 -0.50
N ASN A 124 -3.33 3.51 -1.60
CA ASN A 124 -3.74 4.71 -2.33
C ASN A 124 -5.20 5.08 -2.03
N ALA A 125 -5.80 4.43 -1.03
CA ALA A 125 -7.19 4.58 -0.67
C ALA A 125 -7.42 4.49 0.84
N LYS A 126 -8.36 5.28 1.36
CA LYS A 126 -8.73 5.27 2.79
C LYS A 126 -9.42 3.96 3.22
N LYS A 127 -10.01 3.24 2.27
CA LYS A 127 -10.72 1.98 2.46
C LYS A 127 -10.43 1.08 1.27
N GLU A 128 -10.07 -0.16 1.54
CA GLU A 128 -9.89 -1.19 0.50
C GLU A 128 -10.50 -2.54 0.92
N TYR A 129 -10.93 -3.35 -0.04
CA TYR A 129 -11.45 -4.68 0.27
C TYR A 129 -10.34 -5.71 0.44
N ARG A 130 -10.16 -6.22 1.66
CA ARG A 130 -9.24 -7.33 1.93
C ARG A 130 -10.00 -8.64 2.18
N PRO A 131 -9.62 -9.74 1.49
CA PRO A 131 -10.05 -11.08 1.89
C PRO A 131 -9.62 -11.37 3.33
N LYS A 132 -10.58 -11.65 4.19
CA LYS A 132 -10.34 -11.81 5.64
C LYS A 132 -10.92 -13.08 6.23
N LEU A 133 -12.01 -13.57 5.67
CA LEU A 133 -12.63 -14.83 6.07
C LEU A 133 -12.57 -15.82 4.92
N PHE A 134 -11.97 -16.99 5.15
CA PHE A 134 -11.73 -18.01 4.13
C PHE A 134 -12.37 -19.33 4.55
N LYS A 135 -13.16 -19.93 3.67
CA LYS A 135 -13.67 -21.29 3.90
C LYS A 135 -12.50 -22.27 3.88
N ARG A 136 -12.29 -22.99 4.99
CA ARG A 136 -11.11 -23.85 5.20
C ARG A 136 -11.05 -24.99 4.19
N LEU A 137 -12.19 -25.61 3.91
CA LEU A 137 -12.32 -26.71 2.96
C LEU A 137 -13.34 -26.35 1.87
N ARG A 138 -12.85 -26.26 0.64
CA ARG A 138 -13.66 -26.00 -0.56
C ARG A 138 -14.07 -27.32 -1.21
N THR A 139 -15.31 -27.39 -1.66
CA THR A 139 -15.83 -28.53 -2.43
C THR A 139 -15.84 -28.19 -3.90
N PHE A 140 -15.36 -29.10 -4.75
CA PHE A 140 -15.44 -28.92 -6.20
C PHE A 140 -16.87 -29.15 -6.69
N THR A 141 -17.35 -28.23 -7.53
CA THR A 141 -18.68 -28.28 -8.16
C THR A 141 -18.55 -28.14 -9.66
N TRP A 142 -19.25 -28.98 -10.42
CA TRP A 142 -19.41 -28.80 -11.87
C TRP A 142 -20.40 -27.67 -12.14
N VAL A 143 -20.11 -26.86 -13.15
CA VAL A 143 -20.94 -25.73 -13.59
C VAL A 143 -21.29 -25.88 -15.07
N ASP A 144 -22.26 -25.07 -15.51
CA ASP A 144 -22.82 -25.01 -16.86
C ASP A 144 -23.70 -26.22 -17.25
N PRO A 145 -24.77 -25.99 -18.05
CA PRO A 145 -25.67 -27.07 -18.45
C PRO A 145 -25.12 -27.97 -19.58
N VAL A 146 -24.15 -27.48 -20.37
CA VAL A 146 -23.48 -28.18 -21.49
C VAL A 146 -22.04 -27.67 -21.60
N HIS A 147 -21.10 -28.51 -22.03
CA HIS A 147 -19.65 -28.22 -21.97
C HIS A 147 -19.22 -27.89 -20.54
N GLU A 148 -19.66 -28.75 -19.61
CA GLU A 148 -19.42 -28.56 -18.19
C GLU A 148 -17.92 -28.37 -17.88
N THR A 149 -17.65 -27.69 -16.76
CA THR A 149 -16.30 -27.60 -16.19
C THR A 149 -16.39 -27.56 -14.67
N VAL A 150 -15.30 -27.92 -13.99
CA VAL A 150 -15.20 -27.72 -12.53
C VAL A 150 -14.96 -26.24 -12.25
N ARG A 151 -15.76 -25.64 -11.37
CA ARG A 151 -15.53 -24.26 -10.92
C ARG A 151 -14.21 -24.16 -10.14
N LEU A 152 -13.27 -23.37 -10.66
CA LEU A 152 -11.98 -23.13 -10.02
C LEU A 152 -11.99 -21.84 -9.17
N THR A 153 -12.76 -20.84 -9.58
CA THR A 153 -12.86 -19.56 -8.89
C THR A 153 -13.74 -19.66 -7.62
N PRO A 154 -13.37 -18.96 -6.54
CA PRO A 154 -14.18 -18.93 -5.33
C PRO A 154 -15.41 -18.04 -5.49
N VAL A 155 -16.48 -18.37 -4.78
CA VAL A 155 -17.58 -17.42 -4.54
C VAL A 155 -17.13 -16.42 -3.48
N ILE A 156 -16.99 -15.17 -3.89
CA ILE A 156 -16.55 -14.07 -3.03
C ILE A 156 -17.76 -13.21 -2.65
N PHE A 157 -17.81 -12.78 -1.39
CA PHE A 157 -18.81 -11.85 -0.88
C PHE A 157 -18.14 -10.62 -0.30
N ASP A 158 -18.52 -9.45 -0.81
CA ASP A 158 -18.07 -8.16 -0.29
C ASP A 158 -18.94 -7.77 0.90
N SER A 159 -18.41 -8.00 2.10
CA SER A 159 -19.13 -7.63 3.31
C SER A 159 -18.93 -6.18 3.62
N ASP A 160 -19.91 -5.67 4.32
CA ASP A 160 -19.99 -4.27 4.62
C ASP A 160 -19.18 -3.92 5.89
N VAL A 161 -18.68 -4.94 6.59
CA VAL A 161 -17.85 -4.86 7.81
C VAL A 161 -16.56 -4.08 7.54
N GLU A 162 -16.27 -3.13 8.42
CA GLU A 162 -15.03 -2.36 8.41
C GLU A 162 -14.10 -2.81 9.54
N ILE A 163 -12.84 -3.07 9.21
CA ILE A 163 -11.77 -3.38 10.16
C ILE A 163 -10.88 -2.15 10.27
N LEU A 164 -10.70 -1.64 11.48
CA LEU A 164 -9.84 -0.49 11.74
C LEU A 164 -8.41 -0.99 11.93
N HIS A 165 -7.49 -0.55 11.07
CA HIS A 165 -6.06 -0.82 11.19
C HIS A 165 -5.39 0.27 12.02
N LYS A 166 -4.82 -0.11 13.17
CA LYS A 166 -4.26 0.83 14.16
C LYS A 166 -2.84 0.43 14.57
N PRO A 167 -1.86 0.46 13.64
CA PRO A 167 -0.47 0.16 13.94
C PRO A 167 0.12 1.21 14.90
N GLN A 168 1.20 0.85 15.60
CA GLN A 168 1.92 1.80 16.48
C GLN A 168 3.19 2.38 15.85
N ASN A 169 3.76 1.72 14.85
CA ASN A 169 5.02 2.10 14.22
C ASN A 169 5.00 1.81 12.73
N PHE A 170 5.80 2.55 11.96
CA PHE A 170 6.09 2.23 10.57
C PHE A 170 6.95 0.96 10.47
N HIS A 171 6.58 0.04 9.59
CA HIS A 171 7.31 -1.22 9.37
C HIS A 171 8.17 -1.26 8.09
N SER A 172 8.16 -0.19 7.29
CA SER A 172 8.80 -0.12 5.97
C SER A 172 10.25 -0.59 5.95
N LYS A 173 11.10 -0.14 6.89
CA LYS A 173 12.52 -0.56 6.94
C LYS A 173 12.72 -2.06 7.15
N ARG A 174 11.85 -2.70 7.94
CA ARG A 174 11.89 -4.15 8.13
C ARG A 174 11.52 -4.84 6.81
N ASP A 175 10.52 -4.33 6.13
CA ASP A 175 9.95 -4.93 4.93
C ASP A 175 10.93 -4.80 3.74
N PHE A 176 11.61 -3.66 3.57
CA PHE A 176 12.75 -3.49 2.65
C PHE A 176 13.82 -4.57 2.84
N SER A 177 14.22 -4.82 4.09
CA SER A 177 15.24 -5.83 4.38
C SER A 177 14.81 -7.25 3.98
N ILE A 178 13.52 -7.54 4.02
CA ILE A 178 12.95 -8.83 3.62
C ILE A 178 12.94 -8.93 2.09
N PHE A 179 12.50 -7.88 1.38
CA PHE A 179 12.50 -7.85 -0.09
C PHE A 179 13.91 -8.04 -0.64
N ILE A 180 14.89 -7.32 -0.10
CA ILE A 180 16.30 -7.42 -0.51
C ILE A 180 16.85 -8.83 -0.28
N LYS A 181 16.61 -9.43 0.90
CA LYS A 181 17.06 -10.80 1.19
C LYS A 181 16.42 -11.83 0.27
N ASN A 182 15.12 -11.68 -0.01
CA ASN A 182 14.40 -12.57 -0.92
C ASN A 182 15.05 -12.54 -2.31
N PHE A 183 15.28 -11.34 -2.85
CA PHE A 183 15.96 -11.17 -4.12
C PHE A 183 17.39 -11.75 -4.13
N GLN A 184 18.18 -11.47 -3.09
CA GLN A 184 19.56 -11.99 -2.96
C GLN A 184 19.63 -13.51 -2.83
N SER A 185 18.57 -14.16 -2.35
CA SER A 185 18.51 -15.62 -2.25
C SER A 185 18.26 -16.34 -3.58
N GLY A 186 18.22 -15.60 -4.70
CA GLY A 186 17.99 -16.13 -6.04
C GLY A 186 16.51 -16.31 -6.38
N HIS A 187 15.63 -15.61 -5.67
CA HIS A 187 14.21 -15.59 -5.93
C HIS A 187 13.83 -14.31 -6.67
N GLU A 188 13.04 -14.44 -7.74
CA GLU A 188 12.44 -13.28 -8.40
C GLU A 188 11.33 -12.70 -7.52
N LEU A 189 11.21 -11.37 -7.48
CA LEU A 189 10.08 -10.74 -6.82
C LEU A 189 8.84 -10.96 -7.68
N SER A 190 7.81 -11.60 -7.10
CA SER A 190 6.52 -11.72 -7.78
C SER A 190 5.96 -10.32 -8.10
N PRO A 191 5.10 -10.16 -9.11
CA PRO A 191 4.56 -8.85 -9.50
C PRO A 191 3.99 -8.08 -8.31
N LYS A 192 3.18 -8.75 -7.47
CA LYS A 192 2.61 -8.15 -6.26
C LYS A 192 3.66 -7.62 -5.29
N ILE A 193 4.71 -8.40 -5.01
CA ILE A 193 5.76 -8.02 -4.06
C ILE A 193 6.62 -6.90 -4.62
N ARG A 194 6.92 -6.93 -5.92
CA ARG A 194 7.62 -5.84 -6.61
C ARG A 194 6.84 -4.54 -6.52
N THR A 195 5.55 -4.55 -6.84
CA THR A 195 4.68 -3.36 -6.73
C THR A 195 4.67 -2.83 -5.29
N MET A 196 4.50 -3.70 -4.29
CA MET A 196 4.52 -3.28 -2.87
C MET A 196 5.85 -2.65 -2.48
N TYR A 197 6.98 -3.25 -2.89
CA TYR A 197 8.30 -2.70 -2.60
C TYR A 197 8.48 -1.32 -3.23
N ALA A 198 8.10 -1.15 -4.49
CA ALA A 198 8.19 0.14 -5.18
C ALA A 198 7.32 1.22 -4.50
N LYS A 199 6.09 0.89 -4.11
CA LYS A 199 5.18 1.80 -3.40
C LYS A 199 5.76 2.25 -2.06
N GLU A 200 6.16 1.30 -1.20
CA GLU A 200 6.72 1.62 0.11
C GLU A 200 8.01 2.45 0.02
N LEU A 201 8.85 2.12 -0.97
CA LEU A 201 10.11 2.81 -1.19
C LEU A 201 9.90 4.27 -1.62
N LEU A 202 8.98 4.53 -2.55
CA LEU A 202 8.67 5.90 -2.99
C LEU A 202 8.03 6.74 -1.90
N LYS A 203 7.17 6.13 -1.06
CA LYS A 203 6.46 6.85 0.01
C LYS A 203 7.32 7.12 1.25
N THR A 204 8.22 6.21 1.61
CA THR A 204 8.89 6.24 2.92
C THR A 204 10.40 6.02 2.88
N GLY A 205 10.96 5.68 1.73
CA GLY A 205 12.38 5.37 1.58
C GLY A 205 13.27 6.59 1.78
N ASP A 206 14.38 6.40 2.49
CA ASP A 206 15.46 7.39 2.54
C ASP A 206 16.52 7.13 1.45
N THR A 207 17.50 8.03 1.32
CA THR A 207 18.56 7.92 0.30
C THR A 207 19.29 6.58 0.36
N LYS A 208 19.48 6.01 1.55
CA LYS A 208 20.18 4.73 1.71
C LYS A 208 19.30 3.57 1.23
N ASP A 209 17.99 3.60 1.53
CA ASP A 209 17.03 2.60 1.06
C ASP A 209 16.99 2.56 -0.48
N PHE A 210 16.96 3.72 -1.14
CA PHE A 210 17.00 3.83 -2.60
C PHE A 210 18.31 3.29 -3.20
N GLN A 211 19.45 3.56 -2.57
CA GLN A 211 20.74 3.02 -3.00
C GLN A 211 20.78 1.49 -2.91
N ASP A 212 20.21 0.91 -1.86
CA ASP A 212 20.14 -0.54 -1.66
C ASP A 212 19.14 -1.21 -2.62
N ALA A 213 18.06 -0.51 -2.98
CA ALA A 213 17.07 -0.97 -3.94
C ALA A 213 17.53 -0.89 -5.40
N LYS A 214 18.40 0.08 -5.74
CA LYS A 214 18.82 0.36 -7.12
C LYS A 214 19.25 -0.87 -7.93
N PRO A 215 20.15 -1.76 -7.44
CA PRO A 215 20.57 -2.94 -8.22
C PRO A 215 19.40 -3.89 -8.53
N ILE A 216 18.41 -3.97 -7.64
CA ILE A 216 17.23 -4.82 -7.80
C ILE A 216 16.36 -4.28 -8.93
N PHE A 217 16.03 -2.99 -8.91
CA PHE A 217 15.21 -2.37 -9.95
C PHE A 217 15.93 -2.25 -11.30
N GLN A 218 17.26 -2.13 -11.32
CA GLN A 218 18.05 -2.27 -12.55
C GLN A 218 17.92 -3.67 -13.14
N TYR A 219 18.06 -4.72 -12.32
CA TYR A 219 17.87 -6.10 -12.76
C TYR A 219 16.46 -6.33 -13.32
N ILE A 220 15.43 -5.86 -12.61
CA ILE A 220 14.02 -5.96 -13.04
C ILE A 220 13.84 -5.30 -14.41
N LEU A 221 14.32 -4.07 -14.58
CA LEU A 221 14.19 -3.32 -15.84
C LEU A 221 14.85 -4.03 -17.04
N GLU A 222 15.89 -4.82 -16.79
CA GLU A 222 16.63 -5.56 -17.82
C GLU A 222 16.04 -6.95 -18.13
N HIS A 223 15.38 -7.60 -17.17
CA HIS A 223 15.00 -9.01 -17.27
C HIS A 223 13.49 -9.28 -17.26
N ASP A 224 12.69 -8.42 -16.62
CA ASP A 224 11.22 -8.52 -16.64
C ASP A 224 10.65 -7.60 -17.72
N LEU A 225 10.20 -8.21 -18.83
CA LEU A 225 9.69 -7.50 -20.00
C LEU A 225 8.19 -7.16 -19.90
N SER A 226 7.56 -7.34 -18.74
CA SER A 226 6.20 -6.87 -18.54
C SER A 226 6.16 -5.34 -18.44
N ASP A 227 5.16 -4.73 -19.08
CA ASP A 227 4.98 -3.27 -19.08
C ASP A 227 4.91 -2.72 -17.65
N ASP A 228 4.21 -3.42 -16.75
CA ASP A 228 4.09 -3.05 -15.34
C ASP A 228 5.47 -3.04 -14.65
N ALA A 229 6.26 -4.11 -14.78
CA ALA A 229 7.58 -4.18 -14.15
C ALA A 229 8.52 -3.09 -14.65
N MET A 230 8.51 -2.84 -15.96
CA MET A 230 9.34 -1.82 -16.58
C MET A 230 8.96 -0.42 -16.10
N LYS A 231 7.66 -0.12 -15.99
CA LYS A 231 7.18 1.17 -15.49
C LYS A 231 7.50 1.37 -14.02
N GLU A 232 7.17 0.39 -13.17
CA GLU A 232 7.44 0.46 -11.74
C GLU A 232 8.94 0.66 -11.46
N ALA A 233 9.80 -0.10 -12.15
CA ALA A 233 11.24 0.05 -12.03
C ALA A 233 11.73 1.40 -12.56
N SER A 234 11.14 1.91 -13.64
CA SER A 234 11.50 3.22 -14.20
C SER A 234 11.18 4.36 -13.23
N CYS A 235 10.05 4.31 -12.52
CA CYS A 235 9.70 5.30 -11.49
C CYS A 235 10.73 5.34 -10.36
N VAL A 236 11.05 4.16 -9.80
CA VAL A 236 12.04 4.05 -8.71
C VAL A 236 13.43 4.51 -9.18
N LEU A 237 13.86 4.07 -10.36
CA LEU A 237 15.19 4.42 -10.87
C LEU A 237 15.28 5.88 -11.30
N ALA A 238 14.20 6.50 -11.81
CA ALA A 238 14.17 7.93 -12.10
C ALA A 238 14.42 8.74 -10.83
N HIS A 239 13.76 8.38 -9.72
CA HIS A 239 14.01 9.00 -8.41
C HIS A 239 15.48 8.86 -7.99
N VAL A 240 16.02 7.64 -8.05
CA VAL A 240 17.43 7.35 -7.72
C VAL A 240 18.37 8.21 -8.56
N TYR A 241 18.20 8.22 -9.88
CA TYR A 241 19.11 8.93 -10.78
C TYR A 241 18.99 10.45 -10.66
N ARG A 242 17.81 10.99 -10.29
CA ARG A 242 17.69 12.41 -9.95
C ARG A 242 18.47 12.75 -8.69
N LEU A 243 18.37 11.94 -7.63
CA LEU A 243 19.12 12.15 -6.39
C LEU A 243 20.65 12.05 -6.60
N GLU A 244 21.09 11.21 -7.53
CA GLU A 244 22.50 11.05 -7.91
C GLU A 244 23.02 12.12 -8.90
N ASP A 245 22.16 13.04 -9.37
CA ASP A 245 22.44 13.96 -10.49
C ASP A 245 22.91 13.24 -11.78
N ASN A 246 22.46 11.99 -11.98
CA ASN A 246 22.79 11.20 -13.17
C ASN A 246 21.82 11.51 -14.31
N LYS A 247 22.02 12.67 -14.94
CA LYS A 247 21.14 13.22 -16.00
C LYS A 247 20.94 12.28 -17.17
N ASN A 248 21.98 11.56 -17.59
CA ASN A 248 21.88 10.66 -18.75
C ASN A 248 20.89 9.52 -18.49
N GLU A 249 21.04 8.84 -17.35
CA GLU A 249 20.16 7.73 -17.01
C GLU A 249 18.76 8.20 -16.62
N PHE A 250 18.66 9.34 -15.92
CA PHE A 250 17.39 9.98 -15.61
C PHE A 250 16.57 10.26 -16.87
N PHE A 251 17.11 11.04 -17.81
CA PHE A 251 16.38 11.38 -19.05
C PHE A 251 16.17 10.18 -19.96
N LYS A 252 17.07 9.18 -19.95
CA LYS A 252 16.86 7.92 -20.69
C LYS A 252 15.58 7.22 -20.23
N LEU A 253 15.30 7.21 -18.93
CA LEU A 253 14.08 6.58 -18.39
C LEU A 253 12.86 7.45 -18.64
N THR A 254 12.92 8.73 -18.29
CA THR A 254 11.75 9.60 -18.38
C THR A 254 11.28 9.79 -19.83
N MET A 255 12.19 9.88 -20.80
CA MET A 255 11.81 9.94 -22.22
C MET A 255 11.14 8.67 -22.72
N LYS A 256 11.50 7.48 -22.19
CA LYS A 256 10.86 6.22 -22.58
C LYS A 256 9.43 6.14 -22.09
N ASP A 257 9.16 6.61 -20.87
CA ASP A 257 7.81 6.67 -20.30
C ASP A 257 6.87 7.50 -21.19
N MET A 258 7.36 8.64 -21.70
CA MET A 258 6.62 9.54 -22.61
C MET A 258 6.24 8.91 -23.96
N LEU A 259 6.85 7.79 -24.35
CA LEU A 259 6.48 7.05 -25.57
C LEU A 259 5.34 6.06 -25.34
N THR A 260 4.91 5.87 -24.10
CA THR A 260 3.81 4.99 -23.70
C THR A 260 2.68 5.82 -23.10
N THR A 261 1.84 5.23 -22.23
CA THR A 261 0.97 6.00 -21.34
C THR A 261 1.82 6.57 -20.20
N PRO A 262 2.08 7.90 -20.16
CA PRO A 262 2.95 8.47 -19.15
C PRO A 262 2.32 8.36 -17.76
N CYS A 263 3.15 8.23 -16.73
CA CYS A 263 2.71 8.17 -15.35
C CYS A 263 3.08 9.43 -14.57
N SER A 264 2.25 9.75 -13.57
CA SER A 264 2.40 10.96 -12.77
C SER A 264 3.70 11.01 -11.97
N GLU A 265 4.24 9.85 -11.56
CA GLU A 265 5.51 9.72 -10.86
C GLU A 265 6.66 10.28 -11.70
N ILE A 266 6.72 9.94 -12.99
CA ILE A 266 7.77 10.44 -13.89
C ILE A 266 7.59 11.95 -14.14
N CYS A 267 6.36 12.42 -14.33
CA CYS A 267 6.09 13.86 -14.45
C CYS A 267 6.49 14.62 -13.17
N TYR A 268 6.20 14.07 -11.99
CA TYR A 268 6.59 14.65 -10.71
C TYR A 268 8.12 14.70 -10.54
N GLU A 269 8.83 13.64 -10.92
CA GLU A 269 10.30 13.61 -10.90
C GLU A 269 10.92 14.63 -11.87
N LEU A 270 10.34 14.82 -13.06
CA LEU A 270 10.73 15.88 -14.01
C LEU A 270 10.49 17.28 -13.45
N GLY A 271 9.31 17.54 -12.86
CA GLY A 271 8.99 18.82 -12.23
C GLY A 271 9.97 19.16 -11.11
N THR A 272 10.27 18.17 -10.25
CA THR A 272 11.25 18.29 -9.17
C THR A 272 12.66 18.55 -9.69
N TYR A 273 13.07 17.90 -10.80
CA TYR A 273 14.34 18.17 -11.46
C TYR A 273 14.44 19.62 -11.94
N PHE A 274 13.45 20.10 -12.70
CA PHE A 274 13.48 21.46 -13.27
C PHE A 274 13.38 22.56 -12.20
N LEU A 275 12.60 22.32 -11.14
CA LEU A 275 12.55 23.20 -9.98
C LEU A 275 13.93 23.33 -9.33
N ALA A 276 14.67 22.22 -9.16
CA ALA A 276 16.03 22.24 -8.62
C ALA A 276 17.03 22.97 -9.55
N GLN A 277 16.80 22.95 -10.88
CA GLN A 277 17.59 23.73 -11.84
C GLN A 277 17.17 25.21 -11.92
N LYS A 278 16.14 25.63 -11.17
CA LYS A 278 15.51 26.96 -11.25
C LYS A 278 14.87 27.28 -12.59
N ASP A 279 14.53 26.26 -13.37
CA ASP A 279 13.72 26.43 -14.59
C ASP A 279 12.24 26.32 -14.22
N LEU A 280 11.72 27.40 -13.63
CA LEU A 280 10.39 27.42 -13.01
C LEU A 280 9.28 27.21 -14.05
N ASN A 281 9.43 27.77 -15.26
CA ASN A 281 8.42 27.64 -16.31
C ASN A 281 8.28 26.18 -16.74
N GLU A 282 9.40 25.46 -16.90
CA GLU A 282 9.38 24.05 -17.25
C GLU A 282 8.86 23.19 -16.07
N ALA A 283 9.27 23.50 -14.84
CA ALA A 283 8.79 22.81 -13.65
C ALA A 283 7.25 22.89 -13.51
N VAL A 284 6.65 24.04 -13.79
CA VAL A 284 5.18 24.24 -13.80
C VAL A 284 4.50 23.29 -14.77
N ILE A 285 5.04 23.12 -15.99
CA ILE A 285 4.45 22.22 -17.01
C ILE A 285 4.41 20.79 -16.48
N TRP A 286 5.52 20.32 -15.92
CA TRP A 286 5.63 18.95 -15.44
C TRP A 286 4.77 18.67 -14.20
N PHE A 287 4.73 19.60 -13.23
CA PHE A 287 3.82 19.45 -12.09
C PHE A 287 2.34 19.54 -12.49
N TYR A 288 1.99 20.38 -13.48
CA TYR A 288 0.63 20.41 -14.02
C TYR A 288 0.26 19.07 -14.66
N ASN A 289 1.13 18.51 -15.50
CA ASN A 289 0.88 17.21 -16.14
C ASN A 289 0.75 16.08 -15.11
N ALA A 290 1.58 16.11 -14.06
CA ALA A 290 1.49 15.17 -12.95
C ALA A 290 0.12 15.27 -12.24
N ALA A 291 -0.34 16.48 -11.92
CA ALA A 291 -1.61 16.69 -11.20
C ALA A 291 -2.88 16.42 -12.03
N TYR A 292 -2.87 16.67 -13.34
CA TYR A 292 -4.12 16.76 -14.11
C TYR A 292 -4.18 15.90 -15.38
N GLU A 293 -3.03 15.52 -15.96
CA GLU A 293 -3.00 14.89 -17.30
C GLU A 293 -2.51 13.44 -17.26
N THR A 294 -2.02 12.97 -16.11
CA THR A 294 -1.46 11.62 -15.95
C THR A 294 -2.02 10.96 -14.69
N GLU A 295 -2.03 9.63 -14.70
CA GLU A 295 -2.43 8.82 -13.56
C GLU A 295 -1.20 8.30 -12.81
N SER A 296 -1.35 8.10 -11.51
CA SER A 296 -0.36 7.41 -10.68
C SER A 296 -0.49 5.90 -10.83
N ILE A 297 0.65 5.21 -10.79
CA ILE A 297 0.71 3.74 -10.83
C ILE A 297 1.18 3.13 -9.50
N LEU A 298 1.93 3.91 -8.72
CA LEU A 298 2.52 3.53 -7.45
C LEU A 298 2.00 4.42 -6.32
N ASP A 299 2.12 5.74 -6.47
CA ASP A 299 1.80 6.70 -5.40
C ASP A 299 0.74 7.72 -5.82
N VAL A 300 -0.45 7.63 -5.23
CA VAL A 300 -1.57 8.52 -5.56
C VAL A 300 -1.27 10.00 -5.32
N HIS A 301 -0.33 10.28 -4.43
CA HIS A 301 0.09 11.64 -4.12
C HIS A 301 0.81 12.30 -5.32
N THR A 302 1.45 11.53 -6.21
CA THR A 302 2.12 12.09 -7.41
C THR A 302 1.15 12.52 -8.50
N SER A 303 -0.10 12.07 -8.46
CA SER A 303 -1.22 12.61 -9.25
C SER A 303 -2.19 13.44 -8.40
N GLY A 304 -1.71 13.94 -7.25
CA GLY A 304 -2.54 14.53 -6.22
C GLY A 304 -1.92 15.79 -5.61
N ASP A 305 -1.69 15.77 -4.31
CA ASP A 305 -1.19 16.90 -3.53
C ASP A 305 0.28 17.26 -3.80
N LEU A 306 1.16 16.29 -4.04
CA LEU A 306 2.61 16.56 -4.21
C LEU A 306 2.91 17.52 -5.38
N PRO A 307 2.37 17.32 -6.60
CA PRO A 307 2.58 18.29 -7.67
C PRO A 307 1.88 19.63 -7.41
N LEU A 308 0.77 19.65 -6.67
CA LEU A 308 0.11 20.91 -6.28
C LEU A 308 1.02 21.74 -5.35
N TYR A 309 1.72 21.10 -4.41
CA TYR A 309 2.75 21.77 -3.61
C TYR A 309 3.91 22.28 -4.49
N GLY A 310 4.36 21.47 -5.46
CA GLY A 310 5.35 21.90 -6.45
C GLY A 310 4.91 23.11 -7.26
N LEU A 311 3.65 23.16 -7.70
CA LEU A 311 3.06 24.32 -8.38
C LEU A 311 3.03 25.55 -7.47
N VAL A 312 2.60 25.40 -6.22
CA VAL A 312 2.61 26.50 -5.24
C VAL A 312 4.01 27.07 -5.08
N GLU A 313 5.02 26.22 -4.89
CA GLU A 313 6.43 26.66 -4.77
C GLU A 313 6.91 27.39 -6.03
N CYS A 314 6.64 26.83 -7.22
CA CYS A 314 6.99 27.48 -8.49
C CYS A 314 6.36 28.87 -8.63
N TYR A 315 5.06 29.02 -8.33
CA TYR A 315 4.37 30.30 -8.46
C TYR A 315 4.77 31.31 -7.38
N GLU A 316 5.15 30.88 -6.17
CA GLU A 316 5.75 31.77 -5.17
C GLU A 316 7.07 32.36 -5.65
N LEU A 317 7.93 31.54 -6.25
CA LEU A 317 9.21 31.96 -6.80
C LEU A 317 9.03 32.87 -8.03
N LEU A 318 8.17 32.50 -8.98
CA LEU A 318 7.86 33.31 -10.16
C LEU A 318 7.26 34.68 -9.78
N LEU A 319 6.39 34.72 -8.77
CA LEU A 319 5.81 35.96 -8.27
C LEU A 319 6.87 36.86 -7.63
N ALA A 320 7.80 36.29 -6.86
CA ALA A 320 8.91 37.03 -6.28
C ALA A 320 9.82 37.63 -7.36
N GLU A 321 10.14 36.86 -8.40
CA GLU A 321 10.93 37.33 -9.55
C GLU A 321 10.21 38.46 -10.30
N ALA A 322 8.92 38.27 -10.64
CA ALA A 322 8.13 39.26 -11.37
C ALA A 322 7.97 40.59 -10.61
N LYS A 323 7.81 40.54 -9.28
CA LYS A 323 7.74 41.74 -8.42
C LYS A 323 9.09 42.46 -8.29
N SER A 324 10.20 41.75 -8.47
CA SER A 324 11.55 42.32 -8.40
C SER A 324 11.98 43.06 -9.68
N ASN A 325 11.34 42.76 -10.82
CA ASN A 325 11.62 43.40 -12.10
C ASN A 325 11.11 44.85 -12.14
N ILE A 326 11.87 45.76 -12.78
CA ILE A 326 11.51 47.18 -12.93
C ILE A 326 11.51 47.59 -14.41
N PRO A 327 10.37 48.04 -14.97
CA PRO A 327 9.05 48.08 -14.33
C PRO A 327 8.48 46.66 -14.17
N SER A 328 7.73 46.44 -13.10
CA SER A 328 7.03 45.16 -12.87
C SER A 328 5.89 45.03 -13.87
N ASP A 329 5.77 43.86 -14.52
CA ASP A 329 4.62 43.54 -15.35
C ASP A 329 3.41 43.23 -14.46
N THR A 330 2.51 44.20 -14.33
CA THR A 330 1.33 44.09 -13.45
C THR A 330 0.34 43.03 -13.90
N MET A 331 0.25 42.74 -15.21
CA MET A 331 -0.63 41.67 -15.71
C MET A 331 -0.06 40.30 -15.34
N LEU A 332 1.26 40.12 -15.51
CA LEU A 332 1.94 38.88 -15.16
C LEU A 332 1.85 38.60 -13.65
N VAL A 333 2.08 39.62 -12.82
CA VAL A 333 1.95 39.52 -11.36
C VAL A 333 0.55 39.09 -10.95
N SER A 334 -0.50 39.70 -11.51
CA SER A 334 -1.89 39.34 -11.22
C SER A 334 -2.19 37.89 -11.61
N SER A 335 -1.71 37.46 -12.78
CA SER A 335 -1.90 36.08 -13.25
C SER A 335 -1.23 35.05 -12.33
N TYR A 336 -0.03 35.35 -11.83
CA TYR A 336 0.66 34.48 -10.88
C TYR A 336 -0.03 34.43 -9.50
N GLU A 337 -0.59 35.56 -9.03
CA GLU A 337 -1.36 35.59 -7.78
C GLU A 337 -2.64 34.74 -7.87
N GLU A 338 -3.36 34.82 -8.99
CA GLU A 338 -4.55 34.00 -9.24
C GLU A 338 -4.23 32.50 -9.29
N ALA A 339 -3.15 32.13 -10.01
CA ALA A 339 -2.70 30.75 -10.10
C ALA A 339 -2.27 30.20 -8.72
N LEU A 340 -1.49 30.98 -7.97
CA LEU A 340 -1.03 30.60 -6.63
C LEU A 340 -2.21 30.35 -5.67
N GLU A 341 -3.21 31.22 -5.66
CA GLU A 341 -4.39 31.05 -4.81
C GLU A 341 -5.20 29.81 -5.20
N LYS A 342 -5.35 29.55 -6.50
CA LYS A 342 -5.99 28.32 -7.01
C LYS A 342 -5.29 27.08 -6.46
N TYR A 343 -3.98 26.95 -6.65
CA TYR A 343 -3.24 25.74 -6.25
C TYR A 343 -3.13 25.56 -4.74
N ARG A 344 -3.03 26.65 -3.96
CA ARG A 344 -3.10 26.59 -2.50
C ARG A 344 -4.43 26.02 -2.03
N ARG A 345 -5.55 26.52 -2.57
CA ARG A 345 -6.88 26.01 -2.22
C ARG A 345 -7.03 24.54 -2.60
N GLU A 346 -6.59 24.15 -3.79
CA GLU A 346 -6.69 22.77 -4.27
C GLU A 346 -5.85 21.82 -3.40
N SER A 347 -4.59 22.17 -3.10
CA SER A 347 -3.71 21.37 -2.23
C SER A 347 -4.27 21.18 -0.81
N GLN A 348 -4.93 22.20 -0.25
CA GLN A 348 -5.57 22.10 1.07
C GLN A 348 -6.86 21.29 1.06
N SER A 349 -7.56 21.26 -0.09
CA SER A 349 -8.81 20.52 -0.25
C SER A 349 -8.62 19.08 -0.69
N TRP A 350 -7.40 18.71 -1.12
CA TRP A 350 -7.12 17.38 -1.62
C TRP A 350 -7.29 16.35 -0.50
N THR A 351 -7.91 15.23 -0.84
CA THR A 351 -8.04 14.09 0.06
C THR A 351 -7.77 12.82 -0.70
N MET A 352 -7.06 11.88 -0.07
CA MET A 352 -6.82 10.55 -0.62
C MET A 352 -8.16 9.91 -1.07
N PRO A 353 -8.21 9.36 -2.30
CA PRO A 353 -9.46 8.81 -2.85
C PRO A 353 -9.93 7.58 -2.08
N ALA A 354 -11.17 7.14 -2.35
CA ALA A 354 -11.62 5.81 -1.99
C ALA A 354 -11.28 4.85 -3.14
N GLU A 355 -11.07 3.57 -2.84
CA GLU A 355 -10.96 2.54 -3.89
C GLU A 355 -12.32 2.44 -4.61
N ASN A 356 -12.30 2.37 -5.94
CA ASN A 356 -13.50 2.29 -6.79
C ASN A 356 -14.08 0.88 -6.85
#